data_AF-A0A7X6XCZ5-F1
#
_entry.id   AF-A0A7X6XCZ5-F1
#
_cell.length_a   1.000
_cell.length_b   1.000
_cell.length_c   1.000
_cell.angle_alpha   90.00
_cell.angle_beta   90.00
_cell.angle_gamma   90.00
#
_symmetry.space_group_name_H-M   'P 1'
#
loop_
_entity.id
_entity.type
_entity.pdbx_description
1 polymer ?
#
loop_
_entity_poly.entity_id
_entity_poly.type
_entity_poly.pdbx_seq_one_letter_code
_entity_poly.pdbx_strand_id
1 'polypeptide(L)'
;MKSRSQREYELMSSGLVDSIKSIYRGTNHNIPSEYFILIADYIDSISQFNGDDGLFIDPISLGKKLPSLLSSITNKPLNGIYGRTDEDRITMNSLNDYETNKLYFFHELTHAIQTYKDNDKEKCSFYDGHSGMFLTEGATQFTAELLYNKSRGSNMEYKNQSSVRGQSHHTTYSAFSQYQLNGNILMLLSTSLNIPFNQLLALGFRKDGREQLKSLYELFPGQENKFEEFMFDLEKIYALDKLVINGQLNEINKEPRNIIMEDGTSFSGNMTIQDELISKVQRNIAANFIANNDIEYIMQNYEMFSLSLTTPNLKNDFLNTINELSMISNNQDVSINI
;
A
#
# COMPACT_ATOMS: atom_id res chain seq x y z
N MET A 1 0.09 4.53 24.26
CA MET A 1 1.35 4.43 23.50
C MET A 1 2.44 3.88 24.41
N LYS A 2 3.12 2.81 23.97
CA LYS A 2 4.22 2.14 24.69
C LYS A 2 5.54 2.84 24.39
N SER A 3 6.44 2.92 25.37
CA SER A 3 7.82 3.34 25.12
C SER A 3 8.62 2.21 24.47
N ARG A 4 9.72 2.56 23.78
CA ARG A 4 10.67 1.59 23.23
C ARG A 4 11.10 0.55 24.28
N SER A 5 11.61 1.01 25.42
CA SER A 5 12.13 0.11 26.46
C SER A 5 11.06 -0.84 27.01
N GLN A 6 9.82 -0.37 27.13
CA GLN A 6 8.69 -1.22 27.53
C GLN A 6 8.44 -2.32 26.49
N ARG A 7 8.35 -1.94 25.21
CA ARG A 7 8.08 -2.88 24.13
C ARG A 7 9.19 -3.91 23.93
N GLU A 8 10.46 -3.49 23.95
CA GLU A 8 11.60 -4.40 23.83
C GLU A 8 11.64 -5.37 25.03
N TYR A 9 11.36 -4.89 26.25
CA TYR A 9 11.29 -5.75 27.44
C TYR A 9 10.16 -6.80 27.34
N GLU A 10 8.95 -6.41 26.89
CA GLU A 10 7.84 -7.35 26.66
C GLU A 10 8.25 -8.47 25.69
N LEU A 11 8.88 -8.13 24.56
CA LEU A 11 9.29 -9.09 23.53
C LEU A 11 10.42 -10.02 24.00
N MET A 12 11.37 -9.51 24.78
CA MET A 12 12.45 -10.31 25.35
C MET A 12 11.94 -11.23 26.46
N SER A 13 11.12 -10.70 27.38
CA SER A 13 10.60 -11.46 28.54
C SER A 13 9.60 -12.54 28.15
N SER A 14 8.91 -12.40 27.01
CA SER A 14 8.04 -13.46 26.46
C SER A 14 8.80 -14.65 25.86
N GLY A 15 10.12 -14.51 25.64
CA GLY A 15 10.94 -15.51 24.96
C GLY A 15 10.78 -15.51 23.43
N LEU A 16 10.02 -14.57 22.84
CA LEU A 16 9.81 -14.51 21.40
C LEU A 16 11.10 -14.17 20.65
N VAL A 17 11.90 -13.22 21.17
CA VAL A 17 13.20 -12.86 20.56
C VAL A 17 14.13 -14.07 20.50
N ASP A 18 14.19 -14.86 21.57
CA ASP A 18 15.02 -16.08 21.60
C ASP A 18 14.48 -17.17 20.69
N SER A 19 13.16 -17.28 20.58
CA SER A 19 12.50 -18.20 19.64
C SER A 19 12.85 -17.85 18.20
N ILE A 20 12.79 -16.58 17.80
CA ILE A 20 13.20 -16.13 16.46
C ILE A 20 14.70 -16.38 16.24
N LYS A 21 15.57 -16.02 17.20
CA LYS A 21 17.01 -16.33 17.10
C LYS A 21 17.25 -17.82 16.90
N SER A 22 16.48 -18.68 17.56
CA SER A 22 16.62 -20.13 17.45
C SER A 22 16.30 -20.65 16.04
N ILE A 23 15.35 -20.03 15.33
CA ILE A 23 15.00 -20.37 13.95
C ILE A 23 16.15 -20.07 12.98
N TYR A 24 16.99 -19.08 13.30
CA TYR A 24 18.19 -18.71 12.55
C TYR A 24 19.46 -19.45 12.98
N ARG A 25 19.40 -20.31 14.02
CA ARG A 25 20.60 -21.03 14.48
C ARG A 25 21.07 -22.04 13.43
N GLY A 26 22.38 -22.08 13.21
CA GLY A 26 23.00 -23.02 12.28
C GLY A 26 22.91 -22.60 10.80
N THR A 27 22.40 -21.40 10.51
CA THR A 27 22.50 -20.80 9.17
C THR A 27 23.73 -19.89 9.08
N ASN A 28 24.19 -19.60 7.85
CA ASN A 28 25.26 -18.61 7.61
C ASN A 28 24.69 -17.18 7.47
N HIS A 29 23.57 -16.89 8.14
CA HIS A 29 22.89 -15.60 8.02
C HIS A 29 23.58 -14.52 8.85
N ASN A 30 23.57 -13.29 8.34
CA ASN A 30 24.19 -12.13 8.96
C ASN A 30 23.12 -11.13 9.41
N ILE A 31 22.51 -11.41 10.56
CA ILE A 31 21.45 -10.58 11.16
C ILE A 31 21.98 -9.96 12.46
N PRO A 32 22.13 -8.63 12.55
CA PRO A 32 22.52 -7.96 13.79
C PRO A 32 21.49 -8.17 14.91
N SER A 33 21.96 -8.16 16.16
CA SER A 33 21.14 -8.53 17.33
C SER A 33 19.91 -7.65 17.53
N GLU A 34 20.03 -6.37 17.22
CA GLU A 34 18.94 -5.39 17.31
C GLU A 34 17.80 -5.71 16.34
N TYR A 35 18.09 -6.31 15.19
CA TYR A 35 17.05 -6.66 14.21
C TYR A 35 16.27 -7.90 14.60
N PHE A 36 16.82 -8.81 15.42
CA PHE A 36 16.02 -9.90 15.98
C PHE A 36 14.88 -9.40 16.87
N ILE A 37 15.07 -8.25 17.55
CA ILE A 37 14.01 -7.61 18.32
C ILE A 37 12.95 -7.04 17.38
N LEU A 38 13.35 -6.37 16.30
CA LEU A 38 12.40 -5.83 15.33
C LEU A 38 11.63 -6.92 14.56
N ILE A 39 12.29 -8.03 14.21
CA ILE A 39 11.63 -9.20 13.61
C ILE A 39 10.61 -9.79 14.59
N ALA A 40 10.99 -9.98 15.85
CA ALA A 40 10.06 -10.45 16.87
C ALA A 40 8.87 -9.50 17.05
N ASP A 41 9.13 -8.19 17.02
CA ASP A 41 8.10 -7.16 17.10
C ASP A 41 7.13 -7.21 15.91
N TYR A 42 7.64 -7.41 14.70
CA TYR A 42 6.84 -7.57 13.48
C TYR A 42 5.91 -8.78 13.59
N ILE A 43 6.44 -9.94 13.95
CA ILE A 43 5.68 -11.20 14.11
C ILE A 43 4.65 -11.08 15.22
N ASP A 44 5.02 -10.52 16.37
CA ASP A 44 4.10 -10.28 17.48
C ASP A 44 2.97 -9.33 17.05
N SER A 45 3.29 -8.27 16.32
CA SER A 45 2.29 -7.31 15.83
C SER A 45 1.28 -7.95 14.89
N ILE A 46 1.72 -8.83 13.99
CA ILE A 46 0.81 -9.64 13.15
C ILE A 46 -0.11 -10.50 14.02
N SER A 47 0.44 -11.16 15.04
CA SER A 47 -0.34 -12.06 15.91
C SER A 47 -1.42 -11.37 16.75
N GLN A 48 -1.34 -10.05 16.90
CA GLN A 48 -2.33 -9.27 17.65
C GLN A 48 -3.55 -8.86 16.81
N PHE A 49 -3.61 -9.23 15.53
CA PHE A 49 -4.81 -9.10 14.71
C PHE A 49 -5.58 -10.42 14.70
N ASN A 50 -6.87 -10.36 14.97
CA ASN A 50 -7.77 -11.51 15.03
C ASN A 50 -8.92 -11.34 14.04
N GLY A 51 -9.37 -12.45 13.44
CA GLY A 51 -10.57 -12.48 12.61
C GLY A 51 -10.51 -11.51 11.42
N ASP A 52 -11.61 -10.78 11.23
CA ASP A 52 -11.86 -9.93 10.06
C ASP A 52 -11.02 -8.63 10.04
N ASP A 53 -10.24 -8.35 11.07
CA ASP A 53 -9.30 -7.21 11.14
C ASP A 53 -7.86 -7.60 10.75
N GLY A 54 -7.60 -8.88 10.46
CA GLY A 54 -6.27 -9.42 10.21
C GLY A 54 -5.79 -9.37 8.76
N LEU A 55 -4.48 -9.56 8.58
CA LEU A 55 -3.85 -9.68 7.25
C LEU A 55 -3.92 -11.11 6.69
N PHE A 56 -4.62 -12.02 7.37
CA PHE A 56 -4.73 -13.45 7.03
C PHE A 56 -3.36 -14.16 6.90
N ILE A 57 -2.38 -13.69 7.69
CA ILE A 57 -1.04 -14.27 7.78
C ILE A 57 -0.92 -15.07 9.08
N ASP A 58 -0.52 -16.34 9.00
CA ASP A 58 -0.15 -17.11 10.20
C ASP A 58 1.24 -16.68 10.68
N PRO A 59 1.36 -16.02 11.86
CA PRO A 59 2.63 -15.51 12.36
C PRO A 59 3.65 -16.64 12.62
N ILE A 60 3.19 -17.85 12.98
CA ILE A 60 4.08 -18.98 13.25
C ILE A 60 4.70 -19.51 11.95
N SER A 61 3.87 -19.76 10.93
CA SER A 61 4.34 -20.18 9.61
C SER A 61 5.22 -19.12 8.96
N LEU A 62 4.90 -17.84 9.13
CA LEU A 62 5.73 -16.75 8.65
C LEU A 62 7.11 -16.77 9.33
N GLY A 63 7.15 -16.84 10.66
CA GLY A 63 8.40 -16.90 11.43
C GLY A 63 9.33 -18.03 10.98
N LYS A 64 8.78 -19.20 10.65
CA LYS A 64 9.54 -20.36 10.11
C LYS A 64 10.10 -20.13 8.71
N LYS A 65 9.45 -19.30 7.88
CA LYS A 65 9.90 -18.99 6.51
C LYS A 65 10.96 -17.89 6.46
N LEU A 66 11.04 -17.04 7.49
CA LEU A 66 11.96 -15.89 7.52
C LEU A 66 13.41 -16.21 7.13
N PRO A 67 14.05 -17.31 7.59
CA PRO A 67 15.41 -17.62 7.16
C PRO A 67 15.55 -17.78 5.63
N SER A 68 14.52 -18.27 4.93
CA SER A 68 14.56 -18.40 3.46
C SER A 68 14.30 -17.09 2.72
N LEU A 69 13.78 -16.07 3.41
CA LEU A 69 13.41 -14.77 2.85
C LEU A 69 14.42 -13.68 3.19
N LEU A 70 15.17 -13.85 4.29
CA LEU A 70 16.05 -12.84 4.83
C LEU A 70 17.31 -13.50 5.40
N SER A 71 18.41 -13.43 4.64
CA SER A 71 19.70 -13.96 5.01
C SER A 71 20.64 -12.91 5.61
N SER A 72 20.44 -11.62 5.31
CA SER A 72 21.30 -10.57 5.84
C SER A 72 20.64 -9.21 6.01
N ILE A 73 21.04 -8.49 7.06
CA ILE A 73 20.70 -7.08 7.27
C ILE A 73 21.99 -6.28 7.43
N THR A 74 22.09 -5.16 6.72
CA THR A 74 23.23 -4.23 6.87
C THR A 74 22.77 -2.80 7.07
N ASN A 75 23.57 -2.01 7.78
CA ASN A 75 23.34 -0.58 7.99
C ASN A 75 24.37 0.22 7.19
N LYS A 76 23.91 1.11 6.29
CA LYS A 76 24.77 2.01 5.49
C LYS A 76 24.06 3.33 5.24
N PRO A 77 24.77 4.45 4.97
CA PRO A 77 24.12 5.67 4.52
C PRO A 77 23.43 5.46 3.16
N LEU A 78 22.16 5.84 3.04
CA LEU A 78 21.34 5.59 1.83
C LEU A 78 20.80 6.87 1.14
N ASN A 79 21.47 8.01 1.27
CA ASN A 79 21.17 9.25 0.50
C ASN A 79 19.67 9.59 0.34
N GLY A 80 18.92 9.60 1.44
CA GLY A 80 17.49 9.98 1.45
C GLY A 80 16.51 8.81 1.30
N ILE A 81 17.00 7.59 1.04
CA ILE A 81 16.21 6.35 1.12
C ILE A 81 16.25 5.82 2.56
N TYR A 82 15.14 5.32 3.09
CA TYR A 82 15.07 4.85 4.48
C TYR A 82 15.51 3.39 4.65
N GLY A 83 15.24 2.56 3.65
CA GLY A 83 15.61 1.15 3.58
C GLY A 83 15.53 0.65 2.14
N ARG A 84 16.10 -0.53 1.89
CA ARG A 84 16.00 -1.21 0.60
C ARG A 84 16.04 -2.72 0.81
N THR A 85 15.16 -3.41 0.12
CA THR A 85 15.15 -4.86 -0.01
C THR A 85 15.72 -5.26 -1.35
N ASP A 86 16.69 -6.17 -1.35
CA ASP A 86 17.31 -6.74 -2.54
C ASP A 86 17.42 -8.26 -2.34
N GLU A 87 16.66 -9.03 -3.12
CA GLU A 87 16.59 -10.49 -2.99
C GLU A 87 16.30 -10.93 -1.54
N ASP A 88 17.27 -11.57 -0.87
CA ASP A 88 17.19 -12.06 0.50
C ASP A 88 17.89 -11.13 1.52
N ARG A 89 18.09 -9.86 1.17
CA ARG A 89 18.89 -8.90 1.96
C ARG A 89 18.14 -7.61 2.17
N ILE A 90 18.26 -7.05 3.37
CA ILE A 90 17.76 -5.71 3.69
C ILE A 90 18.95 -4.80 4.01
N THR A 91 19.00 -3.63 3.38
CA THR A 91 19.91 -2.55 3.75
C THR A 91 19.12 -1.42 4.37
N MET A 92 19.37 -1.11 5.64
CA MET A 92 18.74 0.00 6.34
C MET A 92 19.64 1.24 6.33
N ASN A 93 19.02 2.42 6.28
CA ASN A 93 19.76 3.67 6.36
C ASN A 93 20.32 3.87 7.77
N SER A 94 21.64 3.90 7.89
CA SER A 94 22.33 4.07 9.17
C SER A 94 22.10 5.43 9.84
N LEU A 95 21.50 6.39 9.13
CA LEU A 95 21.17 7.73 9.65
C LEU A 95 19.77 7.82 10.25
N ASN A 96 18.95 6.76 10.15
CA ASN A 96 17.62 6.75 10.73
C ASN A 96 17.69 6.77 12.26
N ASP A 97 16.81 7.53 12.91
CA ASP A 97 16.50 7.31 14.31
C ASP A 97 15.78 5.95 14.50
N TYR A 98 15.60 5.51 15.75
CA TYR A 98 15.00 4.21 16.04
C TYR A 98 13.58 4.04 15.50
N GLU A 99 12.72 5.05 15.65
CA GLU A 99 11.30 4.94 15.26
C GLU A 99 11.16 4.94 13.74
N THR A 100 11.93 5.81 13.06
CA THR A 100 12.06 5.80 11.61
C THR A 100 12.62 4.45 11.14
N ASN A 101 13.70 3.97 11.74
CA ASN A 101 14.30 2.68 11.38
C ASN A 101 13.32 1.51 11.56
N LYS A 102 12.53 1.52 12.64
CA LYS A 102 11.54 0.49 12.92
C LYS A 102 10.43 0.46 11.87
N LEU A 103 9.83 1.62 11.56
CA LEU A 103 8.77 1.70 10.56
C LEU A 103 9.26 1.21 9.19
N TYR A 104 10.41 1.70 8.74
CA TYR A 104 10.93 1.31 7.43
C TYR A 104 11.52 -0.08 7.42
N PHE A 105 12.01 -0.60 8.55
CA PHE A 105 12.33 -2.03 8.64
C PHE A 105 11.08 -2.89 8.48
N PHE A 106 9.94 -2.50 9.06
CA PHE A 106 8.66 -3.20 8.83
C PHE A 106 8.23 -3.13 7.37
N HIS A 107 8.48 -2.00 6.69
CA HIS A 107 8.27 -1.84 5.25
C HIS A 107 9.14 -2.80 4.45
N GLU A 108 10.46 -2.78 4.64
CA GLU A 108 11.38 -3.66 3.90
C GLU A 108 11.13 -5.15 4.19
N LEU A 109 10.87 -5.50 5.45
CA LEU A 109 10.54 -6.89 5.79
C LEU A 109 9.23 -7.33 5.13
N THR A 110 8.24 -6.43 5.02
CA THR A 110 7.00 -6.72 4.29
C THR A 110 7.27 -6.95 2.81
N HIS A 111 8.09 -6.10 2.15
CA HIS A 111 8.54 -6.32 0.78
C HIS A 111 9.17 -7.72 0.62
N ALA A 112 10.16 -8.06 1.46
CA ALA A 112 10.82 -9.37 1.41
C ALA A 112 9.84 -10.56 1.54
N ILE A 113 8.76 -10.40 2.32
CA ILE A 113 7.73 -11.43 2.49
C ILE A 113 6.80 -11.52 1.27
N GLN A 114 6.53 -10.40 0.62
CA GLN A 114 5.66 -10.31 -0.56
C GLN A 114 6.38 -10.69 -1.85
N THR A 115 7.72 -10.71 -1.85
CA THR A 115 8.54 -11.10 -2.98
C THR A 115 8.57 -12.61 -3.20
N TYR A 116 8.41 -13.04 -4.45
CA TYR A 116 8.56 -14.42 -4.89
C TYR A 116 9.12 -14.50 -6.31
N LYS A 117 9.75 -15.62 -6.64
CA LYS A 117 10.25 -15.90 -8.00
C LYS A 117 9.23 -16.67 -8.82
N ASP A 118 9.03 -16.25 -10.06
CA ASP A 118 8.22 -16.93 -11.08
C ASP A 118 9.01 -16.94 -12.40
N ASN A 119 9.38 -18.13 -12.89
CA ASN A 119 10.24 -18.33 -14.07
C ASN A 119 11.52 -17.46 -14.04
N ASP A 120 12.25 -17.50 -12.92
CA ASP A 120 13.47 -16.72 -12.64
C ASP A 120 13.30 -15.19 -12.67
N LYS A 121 12.08 -14.68 -12.83
CA LYS A 121 11.75 -13.26 -12.64
C LYS A 121 11.23 -13.03 -11.24
N GLU A 122 11.74 -11.97 -10.62
CA GLU A 122 11.21 -11.52 -9.34
C GLU A 122 9.85 -10.84 -9.56
N LYS A 123 8.88 -11.25 -8.77
CA LYS A 123 7.57 -10.60 -8.63
C LYS A 123 7.40 -10.23 -7.16
N CYS A 124 6.65 -9.17 -6.89
CA CYS A 124 6.39 -8.72 -5.53
C CYS A 124 4.95 -8.26 -5.42
N SER A 125 4.16 -8.88 -4.55
CA SER A 125 2.77 -8.47 -4.30
C SER A 125 1.96 -8.36 -5.60
N PHE A 126 1.57 -7.15 -6.00
CA PHE A 126 0.83 -6.87 -7.23
C PHE A 126 1.73 -6.65 -8.44
N TYR A 127 3.04 -6.47 -8.27
CA TYR A 127 4.00 -6.27 -9.35
C TYR A 127 4.35 -7.60 -10.06
N ASP A 128 4.21 -7.60 -11.39
CA ASP A 128 4.41 -8.78 -12.24
C ASP A 128 5.70 -8.76 -13.07
N GLY A 129 6.55 -7.74 -12.90
CA GLY A 129 7.72 -7.48 -13.74
C GLY A 129 7.49 -6.44 -14.83
N HIS A 130 6.25 -5.94 -14.99
CA HIS A 130 5.88 -4.88 -15.93
C HIS A 130 5.13 -3.74 -15.23
N SER A 131 4.12 -4.06 -14.41
CA SER A 131 3.26 -3.07 -13.75
C SER A 131 2.80 -3.56 -12.37
N GLY A 132 2.36 -2.64 -11.53
CA GLY A 132 1.78 -2.92 -10.21
C GLY A 132 2.66 -2.51 -9.03
N MET A 133 3.78 -1.85 -9.28
CA MET A 133 4.64 -1.32 -8.23
C MET A 133 3.91 -0.22 -7.45
N PHE A 134 3.07 0.58 -8.12
CA PHE A 134 2.24 1.59 -7.48
C PHE A 134 1.36 1.00 -6.35
N LEU A 135 0.61 -0.08 -6.62
CA LEU A 135 -0.22 -0.72 -5.59
C LEU A 135 0.64 -1.48 -4.57
N THR A 136 1.73 -2.09 -5.02
CA THR A 136 2.67 -2.84 -4.15
C THR A 136 3.27 -1.95 -3.06
N GLU A 137 3.77 -0.77 -3.42
CA GLU A 137 4.33 0.19 -2.46
C GLU A 137 3.26 0.74 -1.50
N GLY A 138 2.05 1.00 -2.01
CA GLY A 138 0.92 1.41 -1.17
C GLY A 138 0.53 0.36 -0.15
N ALA A 139 0.45 -0.92 -0.57
CA ALA A 139 0.03 -2.02 0.29
C ALA A 139 1.12 -2.38 1.32
N THR A 140 2.38 -2.33 0.89
CA THR A 140 3.55 -2.51 1.76
C THR A 140 3.60 -1.41 2.81
N GLN A 141 3.48 -0.14 2.40
CA GLN A 141 3.50 0.98 3.33
C GLN A 141 2.33 0.93 4.31
N PHE A 142 1.11 0.60 3.85
CA PHE A 142 -0.03 0.45 4.76
C PHE A 142 0.28 -0.61 5.81
N THR A 143 0.73 -1.78 5.37
CA THR A 143 1.02 -2.89 6.28
C THR A 143 2.09 -2.50 7.29
N ALA A 144 3.16 -1.83 6.86
CA ALA A 144 4.20 -1.34 7.75
C ALA A 144 3.66 -0.37 8.80
N GLU A 145 2.89 0.64 8.40
CA GLU A 145 2.29 1.64 9.29
C GLU A 145 1.29 0.99 10.27
N LEU A 146 0.49 0.03 9.79
CA LEU A 146 -0.47 -0.72 10.59
C LEU A 146 0.25 -1.51 11.70
N LEU A 147 1.26 -2.30 11.33
CA LEU A 147 2.04 -3.10 12.26
C LEU A 147 2.84 -2.21 13.23
N TYR A 148 3.41 -1.11 12.74
CA TYR A 148 4.14 -0.13 13.54
C TYR A 148 3.26 0.51 14.62
N ASN A 149 2.05 0.95 14.26
CA ASN A 149 1.11 1.52 15.22
C ASN A 149 0.61 0.48 16.23
N LYS A 150 0.30 -0.74 15.76
CA LYS A 150 -0.09 -1.85 16.63
C LYS A 150 0.99 -2.16 17.67
N SER A 151 2.24 -2.26 17.23
CA SER A 151 3.40 -2.46 18.09
C SER A 151 3.53 -1.39 19.18
N ARG A 152 3.20 -0.14 18.87
CA ARG A 152 3.24 0.99 19.82
C ARG A 152 2.00 1.11 20.69
N GLY A 153 0.97 0.28 20.47
CA GLY A 153 -0.33 0.48 21.10
C GLY A 153 -0.92 1.85 20.78
N SER A 154 -0.83 2.25 19.51
CA SER A 154 -1.47 3.43 18.91
C SER A 154 -2.35 3.01 17.73
N ASN A 155 -3.20 3.92 17.28
CA ASN A 155 -4.00 3.74 16.07
C ASN A 155 -3.38 4.54 14.93
N MET A 156 -3.66 4.14 13.69
CA MET A 156 -3.35 4.97 12.53
C MET A 156 -4.22 6.23 12.55
N GLU A 157 -3.61 7.39 12.34
CA GLU A 157 -4.29 8.69 12.33
C GLU A 157 -4.36 9.24 10.91
N TYR A 158 -5.56 9.31 10.34
CA TYR A 158 -5.77 9.88 9.01
C TYR A 158 -5.87 11.40 9.08
N LYS A 159 -5.20 12.07 8.14
CA LYS A 159 -5.18 13.52 8.05
C LYS A 159 -5.12 13.99 6.61
N ASN A 160 -5.62 15.20 6.38
CA ASN A 160 -5.45 15.90 5.11
C ASN A 160 -3.99 16.33 4.94
N GLN A 161 -3.41 16.05 3.78
CA GLN A 161 -2.02 16.36 3.43
C GLN A 161 -1.95 16.77 1.96
N SER A 162 -1.25 17.85 1.63
CA SER A 162 -0.91 18.19 0.24
C SER A 162 0.36 17.42 -0.13
N SER A 163 0.19 16.16 -0.54
CA SER A 163 1.31 15.19 -0.60
C SER A 163 1.42 14.44 -1.92
N VAL A 164 0.59 14.75 -2.92
CA VAL A 164 0.83 14.24 -4.27
C VAL A 164 2.04 14.97 -4.82
N ARG A 165 3.13 14.23 -5.06
CA ARG A 165 4.43 14.79 -5.38
C ARG A 165 4.34 15.58 -6.69
N GLY A 166 4.72 16.85 -6.64
CA GLY A 166 4.64 17.75 -7.79
C GLY A 166 3.23 18.25 -8.15
N GLN A 167 2.18 17.86 -7.42
CA GLN A 167 0.78 18.23 -7.71
C GLN A 167 0.11 18.89 -6.50
N SER A 168 0.31 20.20 -6.33
CA SER A 168 -0.09 20.92 -5.12
C SER A 168 -1.61 21.05 -4.94
N HIS A 169 -2.40 20.97 -6.01
CA HIS A 169 -3.86 21.06 -5.95
C HIS A 169 -4.55 19.77 -5.51
N HIS A 170 -3.81 18.65 -5.41
CA HIS A 170 -4.34 17.43 -4.83
C HIS A 170 -4.15 17.40 -3.31
N THR A 171 -5.22 17.06 -2.61
CA THR A 171 -5.18 16.82 -1.16
C THR A 171 -5.50 15.36 -0.88
N THR A 172 -4.56 14.65 -0.26
CA THR A 172 -4.75 13.27 0.19
C THR A 172 -5.30 13.24 1.61
N TYR A 173 -6.12 12.25 1.93
CA TYR A 173 -6.55 11.93 3.28
C TYR A 173 -5.98 10.57 3.66
N SER A 174 -4.78 10.58 4.24
CA SER A 174 -3.97 9.38 4.45
C SER A 174 -3.33 9.41 5.82
N ALA A 175 -3.15 8.22 6.41
CA ALA A 175 -2.38 8.01 7.62
C ALA A 175 -0.87 7.85 7.34
N PHE A 176 -0.46 7.77 6.08
CA PHE A 176 0.92 7.44 5.77
C PHE A 176 1.84 8.65 5.85
N SER A 177 3.09 8.34 6.21
CA SER A 177 4.22 9.26 6.08
C SER A 177 4.77 9.37 4.65
N GLN A 178 4.59 8.32 3.83
CA GLN A 178 4.96 8.26 2.39
C GLN A 178 3.87 7.54 1.60
N TYR A 179 3.86 7.67 0.27
CA TYR A 179 2.92 6.95 -0.61
C TYR A 179 1.44 7.26 -0.33
N GLN A 180 1.13 8.47 0.10
CA GLN A 180 -0.22 8.88 0.50
C GLN A 180 -1.24 8.71 -0.63
N LEU A 181 -0.88 9.05 -1.86
CA LEU A 181 -1.75 8.83 -3.03
C LEU A 181 -2.01 7.33 -3.25
N ASN A 182 -0.98 6.49 -3.14
CA ASN A 182 -1.11 5.04 -3.28
C ASN A 182 -2.10 4.48 -2.25
N GLY A 183 -2.01 4.93 -1.01
CA GLY A 183 -2.96 4.60 0.05
C GLY A 183 -4.39 5.03 -0.28
N ASN A 184 -4.58 6.25 -0.79
CA ASN A 184 -5.89 6.74 -1.22
C ASN A 184 -6.47 5.89 -2.36
N ILE A 185 -5.67 5.54 -3.37
CA ILE A 185 -6.11 4.70 -4.49
C ILE A 185 -6.48 3.29 -4.01
N LEU A 186 -5.70 2.69 -3.11
CA LEU A 186 -6.05 1.40 -2.51
C LEU A 186 -7.39 1.49 -1.75
N MET A 187 -7.62 2.58 -1.02
CA MET A 187 -8.87 2.77 -0.26
C MET A 187 -10.06 2.87 -1.22
N LEU A 188 -9.95 3.70 -2.26
CA LEU A 188 -10.95 3.81 -3.31
C LEU A 188 -11.22 2.45 -3.97
N LEU A 189 -10.17 1.69 -4.27
CA LEU A 189 -10.28 0.37 -4.90
C LEU A 189 -10.98 -0.62 -3.98
N SER A 190 -10.60 -0.70 -2.71
CA SER A 190 -11.22 -1.57 -1.70
C SER A 190 -12.71 -1.30 -1.54
N THR A 191 -13.08 -0.03 -1.35
CA THR A 191 -14.48 0.37 -1.20
C THR A 191 -15.26 0.16 -2.50
N SER A 192 -14.67 0.44 -3.66
CA SER A 192 -15.31 0.17 -4.95
C SER A 192 -15.55 -1.31 -5.20
N LEU A 193 -14.64 -2.18 -4.74
CA LEU A 193 -14.74 -3.64 -4.89
C LEU A 193 -15.66 -4.30 -3.85
N ASN A 194 -16.16 -3.52 -2.88
CA ASN A 194 -16.88 -4.04 -1.71
C ASN A 194 -16.11 -5.16 -0.99
N ILE A 195 -14.81 -4.96 -0.81
CA ILE A 195 -13.97 -5.84 -0.01
C ILE A 195 -13.38 -5.06 1.17
N PRO A 196 -13.28 -5.65 2.36
CA PRO A 196 -12.55 -5.06 3.47
C PRO A 196 -11.11 -4.73 3.09
N PHE A 197 -10.60 -3.58 3.55
CA PHE A 197 -9.28 -3.08 3.16
C PHE A 197 -8.14 -4.03 3.50
N ASN A 198 -8.19 -4.68 4.66
CA ASN A 198 -7.24 -5.70 5.06
C ASN A 198 -7.28 -6.95 4.17
N GLN A 199 -8.44 -7.32 3.60
CA GLN A 199 -8.52 -8.40 2.62
C GLN A 199 -7.84 -8.01 1.30
N LEU A 200 -8.00 -6.76 0.85
CA LEU A 200 -7.25 -6.24 -0.30
C LEU A 200 -5.74 -6.30 -0.03
N LEU A 201 -5.27 -5.87 1.14
CA LEU A 201 -3.85 -5.97 1.52
C LEU A 201 -3.36 -7.43 1.56
N ALA A 202 -4.18 -8.35 2.06
CA ALA A 202 -3.84 -9.76 2.17
C ALA A 202 -3.56 -10.41 0.82
N LEU A 203 -4.16 -9.92 -0.28
CA LEU A 203 -3.82 -10.36 -1.63
C LEU A 203 -2.33 -10.17 -1.95
N GLY A 204 -1.70 -9.11 -1.43
CA GLY A 204 -0.27 -8.84 -1.64
C GLY A 204 0.66 -9.92 -1.06
N PHE A 205 0.18 -10.74 -0.12
CA PHE A 205 0.95 -11.85 0.47
C PHE A 205 0.77 -13.17 -0.28
N ARG A 206 -0.06 -13.19 -1.34
CA ARG A 206 -0.40 -14.39 -2.10
C ARG A 206 0.25 -14.38 -3.47
N LYS A 207 0.73 -15.54 -3.91
CA LYS A 207 1.26 -15.73 -5.26
C LYS A 207 0.23 -15.45 -6.37
N ASP A 208 -1.04 -15.75 -6.10
CA ASP A 208 -2.16 -15.52 -7.02
C ASP A 208 -2.90 -14.19 -6.74
N GLY A 209 -2.37 -13.33 -5.86
CA GLY A 209 -3.05 -12.12 -5.40
C GLY A 209 -3.42 -11.14 -6.50
N ARG A 210 -2.50 -10.88 -7.45
CA ARG A 210 -2.77 -10.03 -8.63
C ARG A 210 -3.91 -10.60 -9.48
N GLU A 211 -3.91 -11.90 -9.74
CA GLU A 211 -4.95 -12.55 -10.56
C GLU A 211 -6.31 -12.55 -9.86
N GLN A 212 -6.34 -12.68 -8.53
CA GLN A 212 -7.56 -12.50 -7.76
C GLN A 212 -8.07 -11.06 -7.84
N LEU A 213 -7.19 -10.06 -7.67
CA LEU A 213 -7.57 -8.65 -7.80
C LEU A 213 -8.08 -8.33 -9.21
N LYS A 214 -7.42 -8.86 -10.24
CA LYS A 214 -7.87 -8.78 -11.63
C LYS A 214 -9.27 -9.35 -11.80
N SER A 215 -9.49 -10.56 -11.30
CA SER A 215 -10.79 -11.23 -11.38
C SER A 215 -11.88 -10.38 -10.72
N LEU A 216 -11.61 -9.78 -9.56
CA LEU A 216 -12.56 -8.90 -8.89
C LEU A 216 -12.83 -7.61 -9.68
N TYR A 217 -11.78 -7.00 -10.25
CA TYR A 217 -11.90 -5.76 -11.02
C TYR A 217 -12.68 -5.95 -12.33
N GLU A 218 -12.43 -7.05 -13.04
CA GLU A 218 -13.02 -7.32 -14.36
C GLU A 218 -14.41 -7.97 -14.29
N LEU A 219 -14.92 -8.29 -13.09
CA LEU A 219 -16.31 -8.69 -12.89
C LEU A 219 -17.31 -7.55 -13.13
N PHE A 220 -16.82 -6.31 -13.16
CA PHE A 220 -17.67 -5.13 -13.28
C PHE A 220 -18.04 -4.81 -14.73
N PRO A 221 -19.31 -4.46 -15.00
CA PRO A 221 -19.75 -4.11 -16.34
C PRO A 221 -18.89 -3.01 -16.96
N GLY A 222 -18.35 -3.28 -18.15
CA GLY A 222 -17.50 -2.33 -18.86
C GLY A 222 -16.05 -2.30 -18.38
N GLN A 223 -15.62 -3.17 -17.47
CA GLN A 223 -14.23 -3.35 -17.06
C GLN A 223 -13.57 -4.61 -17.63
N GLU A 224 -14.24 -5.31 -18.53
CA GLU A 224 -13.76 -6.57 -19.10
C GLU A 224 -12.42 -6.34 -19.83
N ASN A 225 -11.38 -7.08 -19.44
CA ASN A 225 -10.01 -6.99 -19.97
C ASN A 225 -9.32 -5.63 -19.76
N LYS A 226 -9.78 -4.79 -18.82
CA LYS A 226 -9.21 -3.47 -18.56
C LYS A 226 -8.23 -3.42 -17.39
N PHE A 227 -8.05 -4.52 -16.65
CA PHE A 227 -7.20 -4.51 -15.47
C PHE A 227 -5.74 -4.15 -15.79
N GLU A 228 -5.18 -4.70 -16.87
CA GLU A 228 -3.79 -4.40 -17.25
C GLU A 228 -3.61 -2.93 -17.68
N GLU A 229 -4.60 -2.34 -18.36
CA GLU A 229 -4.58 -0.91 -18.70
C GLU A 229 -4.60 -0.05 -17.42
N PHE A 230 -5.48 -0.39 -16.47
CA PHE A 230 -5.56 0.28 -15.18
C PHE A 230 -4.24 0.20 -14.41
N MET A 231 -3.64 -0.99 -14.33
CA MET A 231 -2.35 -1.20 -13.66
C MET A 231 -1.22 -0.42 -14.34
N PHE A 232 -1.22 -0.36 -15.67
CA PHE A 232 -0.22 0.39 -16.42
C PHE A 232 -0.36 1.91 -16.24
N ASP A 233 -1.58 2.44 -16.15
CA ASP A 233 -1.80 3.86 -15.84
C ASP A 233 -1.30 4.23 -14.43
N LEU A 234 -1.52 3.35 -13.44
CA LEU A 234 -0.93 3.50 -12.11
C LEU A 234 0.60 3.44 -12.15
N GLU A 235 1.17 2.55 -12.97
CA GLU A 235 2.61 2.42 -13.11
C GLU A 235 3.26 3.68 -13.72
N LYS A 236 2.59 4.35 -14.67
CA LYS A 236 3.06 5.65 -15.20
C LYS A 236 3.07 6.73 -14.12
N ILE A 237 2.06 6.76 -13.24
CA ILE A 237 2.02 7.68 -12.10
C ILE A 237 3.22 7.40 -11.18
N TYR A 238 3.49 6.12 -10.87
CA TYR A 238 4.63 5.71 -10.06
C TYR A 238 5.97 6.14 -10.68
N ALA A 239 6.16 5.90 -11.98
CA ALA A 239 7.37 6.27 -12.70
C ALA A 239 7.63 7.78 -12.65
N LEU A 240 6.60 8.61 -12.85
CA LEU A 240 6.70 10.07 -12.71
C LEU A 240 7.04 10.49 -11.28
N ASP A 241 6.41 9.87 -10.28
CA ASP A 241 6.70 10.10 -8.86
C ASP A 241 8.18 9.84 -8.52
N LYS A 242 8.76 8.77 -9.05
CA LYS A 242 10.18 8.43 -8.86
C LYS A 242 11.11 9.49 -9.44
N LEU A 243 10.78 10.04 -10.62
CA LEU A 243 11.56 11.16 -11.20
C LEU A 243 11.50 12.40 -10.30
N VAL A 244 10.34 12.72 -9.71
CA VAL A 244 10.23 13.82 -8.75
C VAL A 244 11.10 13.59 -7.52
N ILE A 245 11.07 12.38 -6.94
CA ILE A 245 11.91 11.99 -5.78
C ILE A 245 13.40 12.13 -6.12
N ASN A 246 13.80 11.79 -7.33
CA ASN A 246 15.18 11.91 -7.82
C ASN A 246 15.59 13.35 -8.18
N GLY A 247 14.74 14.35 -7.88
CA GLY A 247 15.04 15.77 -8.10
C GLY A 247 14.82 16.25 -9.55
N GLN A 248 14.16 15.45 -10.39
CA GLN A 248 13.96 15.76 -11.81
C GLN A 248 12.65 16.50 -12.10
N LEU A 249 11.98 17.05 -11.08
CA LEU A 249 10.71 17.78 -11.24
C LEU A 249 10.80 18.86 -12.33
N ASN A 250 11.87 19.66 -12.34
CA ASN A 250 12.06 20.72 -13.34
C ASN A 250 12.12 20.20 -14.79
N GLU A 251 12.59 18.97 -14.99
CA GLU A 251 12.72 18.36 -16.31
C GLU A 251 11.38 17.89 -16.86
N ILE A 252 10.48 17.44 -15.98
CA ILE A 252 9.16 16.90 -16.32
C ILE A 252 8.01 17.90 -16.09
N ASN A 253 8.29 19.14 -15.71
CA ASN A 253 7.24 20.15 -15.40
C ASN A 253 6.64 20.83 -16.64
N LYS A 254 7.25 20.70 -17.82
CA LYS A 254 6.84 21.44 -19.03
C LYS A 254 6.44 20.49 -20.15
N GLU A 255 7.36 20.22 -21.08
CA GLU A 255 7.09 19.42 -22.25
C GLU A 255 7.11 17.92 -21.91
N PRO A 256 6.18 17.11 -22.47
CA PRO A 256 6.23 15.67 -22.38
C PRO A 256 7.59 15.11 -22.84
N ARG A 257 8.15 14.19 -22.06
CA ARG A 257 9.40 13.50 -22.39
C ARG A 257 9.17 12.01 -22.48
N ASN A 258 9.98 11.33 -23.27
CA ASN A 258 9.99 9.88 -23.31
C ASN A 258 10.64 9.35 -22.02
N ILE A 259 9.83 8.76 -21.14
CA ILE A 259 10.24 8.13 -19.89
C ILE A 259 10.39 6.64 -20.17
N ILE A 260 11.55 6.08 -19.83
CA ILE A 260 11.83 4.65 -19.95
C ILE A 260 11.58 4.00 -18.58
N MET A 261 10.72 2.99 -18.57
CA MET A 261 10.36 2.21 -17.39
C MET A 261 11.36 1.09 -17.15
N GLU A 262 11.32 0.46 -15.96
CA GLU A 262 12.28 -0.56 -15.56
C GLU A 262 12.28 -1.80 -16.47
N ASP A 263 11.14 -2.13 -17.05
CA ASP A 263 10.97 -3.24 -17.98
C ASP A 263 11.39 -2.90 -19.43
N GLY A 264 11.83 -1.67 -19.67
CA GLY A 264 12.24 -1.16 -20.98
C GLY A 264 11.12 -0.57 -21.83
N THR A 265 9.86 -0.64 -21.39
CA THR A 265 8.77 0.09 -22.05
C THR A 265 8.97 1.59 -21.88
N SER A 266 8.34 2.39 -22.76
CA SER A 266 8.43 3.84 -22.64
C SER A 266 7.10 4.52 -22.91
N PHE A 267 6.92 5.69 -22.30
CA PHE A 267 5.76 6.53 -22.52
C PHE A 267 6.14 8.00 -22.54
N SER A 268 5.34 8.83 -23.18
CA SER A 268 5.48 10.28 -23.12
C SER A 268 4.81 10.79 -21.84
N GLY A 269 5.57 11.45 -20.95
CA GLY A 269 5.08 11.89 -19.65
C GLY A 269 5.63 13.25 -19.21
N ASN A 270 4.82 13.96 -18.43
CA ASN A 270 5.13 15.20 -17.71
C ASN A 270 4.14 15.35 -16.53
N MET A 271 4.23 16.44 -15.78
CA MET A 271 3.31 16.70 -14.66
C MET A 271 1.85 16.88 -15.11
N THR A 272 1.58 17.44 -16.29
CA THR A 272 0.20 17.54 -16.82
C THR A 272 -0.40 16.15 -17.07
N ILE A 273 0.36 15.26 -17.69
CA ILE A 273 -0.07 13.88 -17.95
C ILE A 273 -0.25 13.12 -16.64
N GLN A 274 0.58 13.37 -15.62
CA GLN A 274 0.37 12.78 -14.30
C GLN A 274 -0.99 13.18 -13.70
N ASP A 275 -1.34 14.47 -13.75
CA ASP A 275 -2.62 15.01 -13.26
C ASP A 275 -3.82 14.38 -14.00
N GLU A 276 -3.71 14.26 -15.32
CA GLU A 276 -4.71 13.59 -16.15
C GLU A 276 -4.86 12.10 -15.81
N LEU A 277 -3.74 11.40 -15.59
CA LEU A 277 -3.74 9.99 -15.20
C LEU A 277 -4.38 9.78 -13.82
N ILE A 278 -4.03 10.61 -12.83
CA ILE A 278 -4.63 10.56 -11.48
C ILE A 278 -6.15 10.79 -11.59
N SER A 279 -6.55 11.79 -12.36
CA SER A 279 -7.97 12.09 -12.60
C SER A 279 -8.69 10.95 -13.31
N LYS A 280 -8.08 10.34 -14.34
CA LYS A 280 -8.62 9.19 -15.08
C LYS A 280 -8.83 7.99 -14.15
N VAL A 281 -7.81 7.63 -13.39
CA VAL A 281 -7.83 6.51 -12.43
C VAL A 281 -8.93 6.71 -11.39
N GLN A 282 -8.95 7.87 -10.72
CA GLN A 282 -9.94 8.14 -9.68
C GLN A 282 -11.36 8.18 -10.23
N ARG A 283 -11.56 8.74 -11.43
CA ARG A 283 -12.87 8.78 -12.08
C ARG A 283 -13.36 7.37 -12.40
N ASN A 284 -12.48 6.51 -12.92
CA ASN A 284 -12.84 5.14 -13.24
C ASN A 284 -13.26 4.37 -11.97
N ILE A 285 -12.49 4.49 -10.88
CA ILE A 285 -12.84 3.85 -9.61
C ILE A 285 -14.15 4.42 -9.03
N ALA A 286 -14.36 5.74 -9.08
CA ALA A 286 -15.59 6.37 -8.62
C ALA A 286 -16.83 5.91 -9.42
N ALA A 287 -16.70 5.81 -10.74
CA ALA A 287 -17.77 5.28 -11.58
C ALA A 287 -18.10 3.82 -11.23
N ASN A 288 -17.08 2.98 -11.01
CA ASN A 288 -17.26 1.60 -10.58
C ASN A 288 -17.92 1.51 -9.21
N PHE A 289 -17.55 2.36 -8.25
CA PHE A 289 -18.19 2.35 -6.93
C PHE A 289 -19.69 2.64 -7.03
N ILE A 290 -20.11 3.61 -7.85
CA ILE A 290 -21.53 3.92 -8.06
C ILE A 290 -22.25 2.82 -8.85
N ALA A 291 -21.61 2.24 -9.86
CA ALA A 291 -22.25 1.28 -10.75
C ALA A 291 -22.42 -0.12 -10.13
N ASN A 292 -21.53 -0.50 -9.21
CA ASN A 292 -21.42 -1.90 -8.75
C ASN A 292 -21.95 -2.14 -7.34
N ASN A 293 -22.33 -1.09 -6.63
CA ASN A 293 -22.82 -1.20 -5.26
C ASN A 293 -24.27 -0.75 -5.18
N ASP A 294 -25.02 -1.37 -4.28
CA ASP A 294 -26.37 -0.91 -3.98
C ASP A 294 -26.35 0.44 -3.26
N ILE A 295 -27.51 1.12 -3.27
CA ILE A 295 -27.64 2.46 -2.69
C ILE A 295 -27.31 2.45 -1.20
N GLU A 296 -27.66 1.38 -0.46
CA GLU A 296 -27.40 1.28 0.97
C GLU A 296 -25.89 1.30 1.25
N TYR A 297 -25.13 0.45 0.56
CA TYR A 297 -23.68 0.40 0.67
C TYR A 297 -23.03 1.72 0.26
N ILE A 298 -23.51 2.33 -0.84
CA ILE A 298 -23.00 3.63 -1.30
C ILE A 298 -23.21 4.68 -0.19
N MET A 299 -24.41 4.79 0.38
CA MET A 299 -24.73 5.76 1.42
C MET A 299 -23.93 5.53 2.71
N GLN A 300 -23.60 4.27 3.03
CA GLN A 300 -22.78 3.94 4.20
C GLN A 300 -21.29 4.29 4.02
N ASN A 301 -20.79 4.36 2.78
CA ASN A 301 -19.35 4.43 2.51
C ASN A 301 -18.89 5.69 1.74
N TYR A 302 -19.80 6.52 1.23
CA TYR A 302 -19.42 7.65 0.36
C TYR A 302 -18.55 8.70 1.06
N GLU A 303 -18.69 8.91 2.38
CA GLU A 303 -17.93 9.93 3.10
C GLU A 303 -16.44 9.63 3.03
N MET A 304 -16.05 8.43 3.44
CA MET A 304 -14.66 7.96 3.38
C MET A 304 -14.17 7.88 1.93
N PHE A 305 -15.01 7.41 1.00
CA PHE A 305 -14.70 7.40 -0.42
C PHE A 305 -14.36 8.81 -0.95
N SER A 306 -15.17 9.80 -0.61
CA SER A 306 -14.98 11.20 -1.03
C SER A 306 -13.73 11.84 -0.40
N LEU A 307 -13.33 11.43 0.81
CA LEU A 307 -12.09 11.86 1.44
C LEU A 307 -10.87 11.26 0.73
N SER A 308 -10.99 10.06 0.15
CA SER A 308 -9.92 9.44 -0.62
C SER A 308 -9.77 9.99 -2.04
N LEU A 309 -10.79 10.66 -2.60
CA LEU A 309 -10.66 11.41 -3.85
C LEU A 309 -9.78 12.65 -3.66
N THR A 310 -8.70 12.73 -4.43
CA THR A 310 -7.73 13.85 -4.31
C THR A 310 -7.95 14.96 -5.33
N THR A 311 -8.69 14.68 -6.42
CA THR A 311 -9.00 15.62 -7.49
C THR A 311 -10.25 16.46 -7.11
N PRO A 312 -10.14 17.78 -6.89
CA PRO A 312 -11.24 18.58 -6.33
C PRO A 312 -12.53 18.58 -7.17
N ASN A 313 -12.41 18.76 -8.49
CA ASN A 313 -13.59 18.78 -9.37
C ASN A 313 -14.30 17.42 -9.38
N LEU A 314 -13.54 16.33 -9.48
CA LEU A 314 -14.09 14.98 -9.43
C LEU A 314 -14.78 14.70 -8.09
N LYS A 315 -14.22 15.17 -6.97
CA LYS A 315 -14.85 15.03 -5.66
C LYS A 315 -16.20 15.75 -5.60
N ASN A 316 -16.30 16.95 -6.17
CA ASN A 316 -17.57 17.68 -6.23
C ASN A 316 -18.60 16.97 -7.11
N ASP A 317 -18.19 16.50 -8.30
CA ASP A 317 -19.06 15.76 -9.21
C ASP A 317 -19.59 14.47 -8.56
N PHE A 318 -18.72 13.76 -7.84
CA PHE A 318 -19.07 12.58 -7.06
C PHE A 318 -20.11 12.92 -5.98
N LEU A 319 -19.88 13.95 -5.16
CA LEU A 319 -20.82 14.34 -4.11
C LEU A 319 -22.18 14.81 -4.66
N ASN A 320 -22.20 15.46 -5.82
CA ASN A 320 -23.45 15.80 -6.51
C ASN A 320 -24.21 14.53 -6.92
N THR A 321 -23.52 13.53 -7.45
CA THR A 321 -24.11 12.23 -7.80
C THR A 321 -24.69 11.52 -6.57
N ILE A 322 -23.97 11.55 -5.44
CA ILE A 322 -24.45 11.00 -4.16
C ILE A 322 -25.74 11.72 -3.70
N ASN A 323 -25.79 13.04 -3.79
CA ASN A 323 -26.98 13.81 -3.45
C ASN A 323 -28.18 13.41 -4.32
N GLU A 324 -28.00 13.24 -5.63
CA GLU A 324 -29.06 12.76 -6.53
C GLU A 324 -29.55 11.36 -6.15
N LEU A 325 -28.63 10.42 -5.86
CA LEU A 325 -28.99 9.07 -5.41
C LEU A 325 -29.79 9.07 -4.10
N SER A 326 -29.39 9.89 -3.13
CA SER A 326 -30.11 10.02 -1.86
C SER A 326 -31.55 10.53 -2.04
N MET A 327 -31.79 11.44 -2.99
CA MET A 327 -33.12 11.94 -3.31
C MET A 327 -33.99 10.84 -3.95
N ILE A 328 -33.41 9.99 -4.80
CA ILE A 328 -34.12 8.86 -5.41
C ILE A 328 -34.53 7.86 -4.33
N SER A 329 -33.63 7.51 -3.41
CA SER A 329 -33.91 6.60 -2.30
C SER A 329 -35.06 7.11 -1.42
N ASN A 330 -35.02 8.38 -1.02
CA ASN A 330 -36.05 8.97 -0.16
C ASN A 330 -37.42 9.05 -0.83
N ASN A 331 -37.48 9.18 -2.17
CA ASN A 331 -38.75 9.20 -2.90
C ASN A 331 -39.37 7.79 -3.09
N GLN A 332 -38.56 6.73 -3.07
CA GLN A 332 -39.04 5.35 -3.11
C GLN A 332 -39.72 4.94 -1.79
N ASP A 333 -39.23 5.41 -0.64
CA ASP A 333 -39.83 5.13 0.67
C ASP A 333 -41.19 5.84 0.89
N VAL A 334 -41.41 6.98 0.24
CA VAL A 334 -42.69 7.72 0.31
C VAL A 334 -43.79 7.06 -0.54
N SER A 335 -43.42 6.32 -1.59
CA SER A 335 -44.38 5.73 -2.54
C SER A 335 -44.89 4.33 -2.15
N ILE A 336 -44.36 3.73 -1.08
CA ILE A 336 -44.81 2.43 -0.54
C ILE A 336 -45.81 2.60 0.64
N ASN A 337 -46.02 3.83 1.12
CA ASN A 337 -46.92 4.15 2.24
C ASN A 337 -48.27 4.78 1.81
N ILE A 338 -48.79 4.45 0.63
CA ILE A 338 -50.12 4.90 0.15
C ILE A 338 -51.07 3.73 -0.01
#